data_AF-A0A2V6DX27-F1
#
_entry.id   AF-A0A2V6DX27-F1
#
_cell.length_a   1.000
_cell.length_b   1.000
_cell.length_c   1.000
_cell.angle_alpha   90.00
_cell.angle_beta   90.00
_cell.angle_gamma   90.00
#
_symmetry.space_group_name_H-M   'P 1'
#
loop_
_entity.id
_entity.type
_entity.pdbx_description
1 polymer ?
#
loop_
_entity_poly.entity_id
_entity_poly.type
_entity_poly.pdbx_seq_one_letter_code
_entity_poly.pdbx_strand_id
1 'polypeptide(L)' 'GWLAPLAEVLRRLVGKKIPIYACGACSRARGVTEADLSEYGAKFGNPKIFVSLVEWADRIITE' A
#
# COMPACT_ATOMS: atom_id res chain seq x y z
N GLY A 1 -20.91 1.21 13.58
CA GLY A 1 -19.66 2.00 13.66
C GLY A 1 -18.73 1.45 12.61
N TRP A 2 -18.51 2.19 11.52
CA TRP A 2 -18.27 1.57 10.22
C TRP A 2 -16.81 1.40 9.78
N LEU A 3 -15.81 1.98 10.43
CA LEU A 3 -14.41 1.73 10.06
C LEU A 3 -13.58 1.54 11.32
N ALA A 4 -13.02 0.33 11.49
CA ALA A 4 -11.92 0.14 12.42
C ALA A 4 -10.83 1.17 12.11
N PRO A 5 -10.11 1.69 13.11
CA PRO A 5 -9.03 2.65 12.88
C PRO A 5 -8.08 2.15 11.79
N LEU A 6 -7.62 3.03 10.91
CA LEU A 6 -6.77 2.67 9.77
C LEU A 6 -5.58 1.79 10.20
N ALA A 7 -4.96 2.11 11.34
CA ALA A 7 -3.87 1.33 11.90
C ALA A 7 -4.24 -0.13 12.26
N GLU A 8 -5.50 -0.39 12.63
CA GLU A 8 -5.98 -1.76 12.85
C GLU A 8 -6.19 -2.50 11.53
N VAL A 9 -6.75 -1.82 10.53
CA VAL A 9 -6.92 -2.41 9.19
C VAL A 9 -5.56 -2.75 8.58
N LEU A 10 -4.59 -1.84 8.64
CA LEU A 10 -3.23 -2.07 8.15
C LEU A 10 -2.58 -3.27 8.83
N ARG A 11 -2.70 -3.40 10.17
CA ARG A 11 -2.20 -4.59 10.89
C ARG A 11 -2.88 -5.88 10.43
N ARG A 12 -4.19 -5.86 10.14
CA ARG A 12 -4.91 -7.02 9.59
C ARG A 12 -4.43 -7.36 8.17
N LEU A 13 -4.16 -6.37 7.32
CA LEU A 13 -3.62 -6.59 5.97
C LEU A 13 -2.23 -7.24 6.02
N VAL A 14 -1.36 -6.77 6.92
CA VAL A 14 -0.05 -7.37 7.19
C VAL A 14 -0.18 -8.81 7.66
N GLY A 15 -1.06 -9.07 8.64
CA GLY A 15 -1.32 -10.42 9.12
C GLY A 15 -1.84 -11.38 8.04
N LYS A 16 -2.58 -10.87 7.06
CA LYS A 16 -3.06 -11.63 5.89
C LYS A 16 -2.02 -11.72 4.76
N LYS A 17 -0.82 -11.16 4.93
CA LYS A 17 0.26 -11.12 3.93
C LYS A 17 -0.17 -10.48 2.61
N ILE A 18 -1.08 -9.51 2.67
CA ILE A 18 -1.51 -8.75 1.50
C ILE A 18 -0.39 -7.76 1.14
N PRO A 19 0.13 -7.76 -0.10
CA PRO A 19 1.19 -6.84 -0.49
C PRO A 19 0.67 -5.41 -0.55
N ILE A 20 1.40 -4.48 0.10
CA ILE A 20 1.09 -3.06 0.13
C ILE A 20 2.18 -2.31 -0.63
N TYR A 21 1.80 -1.54 -1.64
CA TYR A 21 2.70 -0.71 -2.42
C TYR A 21 2.35 0.77 -2.24
N ALA A 22 3.36 1.58 -1.93
CA ALA A 22 3.24 3.03 -1.89
C ALA A 22 4.03 3.63 -3.07
N CYS A 23 3.45 4.58 -3.79
CA CYS A 23 4.14 5.28 -4.87
C CYS A 23 5.40 5.99 -4.32
N GLY A 24 6.60 5.54 -4.70
CA GLY A 24 7.84 6.04 -4.11
C GLY A 24 8.08 7.54 -4.33
N ALA A 25 7.76 8.08 -5.52
CA ALA A 25 7.87 9.51 -5.78
C ALA A 25 6.87 10.32 -4.92
N CYS A 26 5.64 9.83 -4.80
CA CYS A 26 4.57 10.46 -4.04
C CYS A 26 4.87 10.45 -2.53
N SER A 27 5.37 9.34 -2.02
CA SER A 27 5.78 9.18 -0.62
C SER A 27 6.95 10.08 -0.26
N ARG A 28 8.00 10.12 -1.09
CA ARG A 28 9.15 11.01 -0.86
C ARG A 28 8.76 12.49 -0.89
N ALA A 29 7.88 12.89 -1.80
CA ALA A 29 7.36 14.27 -1.83
C ALA A 29 6.59 14.66 -0.56
N ARG A 30 6.06 13.66 0.18
CA ARG A 30 5.36 13.84 1.46
C ARG A 30 6.26 13.60 2.68
N GLY A 31 7.56 13.39 2.48
CA GLY A 31 8.52 13.12 3.56
C GLY A 31 8.42 11.72 4.17
N VAL A 32 7.71 10.78 3.53
CA VAL A 32 7.59 9.39 4.00
C VAL A 32 8.84 8.61 3.60
N THR A 33 9.43 7.92 4.57
CA THR A 33 10.66 7.13 4.43
C THR A 33 10.35 5.63 4.30
N GLU A 34 11.36 4.83 3.93
CA GLU A 34 11.22 3.37 3.93
C GLU A 34 11.01 2.81 5.34
N ALA A 35 11.54 3.47 6.38
CA ALA A 35 11.36 3.08 7.76
C ALA A 35 9.88 3.12 8.16
N ASP A 36 9.17 4.17 7.76
CA ASP A 36 7.74 4.34 8.02
C ASP A 36 6.88 3.25 7.34
N LEU A 37 7.35 2.69 6.23
CA LEU A 37 6.66 1.63 5.49
C LEU A 37 6.98 0.23 6.01
N SER A 38 8.18 0.05 6.56
CA SER A 38 8.66 -1.23 7.07
C SER A 38 7.80 -1.78 8.20
N GLU A 39 7.23 -0.90 9.04
CA GLU A 39 6.29 -1.25 10.11
C GLU A 39 5.05 -2.00 9.57
N TYR A 40 4.65 -1.67 8.34
CA TYR A 40 3.48 -2.23 7.68
C TYR A 40 3.82 -3.24 6.58
N GLY A 41 5.08 -3.70 6.50
CA GLY A 41 5.53 -4.60 5.43
C GLY A 41 5.32 -4.02 4.01
N ALA A 42 5.14 -2.70 3.91
CA ALA A 42 4.85 -2.01 2.68
C ALA A 42 6.15 -1.71 1.93
N LYS A 43 6.08 -1.64 0.59
CA LYS A 43 7.23 -1.38 -0.27
C LYS A 43 7.00 -0.16 -1.14
N PHE A 44 8.07 0.54 -1.49
CA PHE A 44 7.98 1.52 -2.55
C PHE A 44 7.73 0.85 -3.91
N GLY A 45 6.61 1.22 -4.51
CA GLY A 45 6.27 0.94 -5.89
C GLY A 45 6.69 2.07 -6.82
N ASN A 46 6.54 1.81 -8.11
CA ASN A 46 6.69 2.77 -9.19
C ASN A 46 5.54 2.58 -10.20
N PRO A 47 5.34 3.51 -11.15
CA PRO A 47 4.27 3.39 -12.13
C PRO A 47 4.28 2.08 -12.93
N LYS A 48 5.47 1.53 -13.21
CA LYS A 48 5.61 0.25 -13.93
C LYS A 48 5.04 -0.92 -13.13
N ILE A 49 5.36 -1.00 -11.83
CA ILE A 49 4.79 -2.02 -10.92
C ILE A 49 3.27 -1.88 -10.85
N PHE A 50 2.76 -0.64 -10.73
CA PHE A 50 1.32 -0.41 -10.68
C PHE A 50 0.61 -0.90 -11.94
N VAL A 51 1.12 -0.56 -13.13
CA VAL A 51 0.56 -1.02 -14.41
C VAL A 51 0.58 -2.55 -14.49
N SER A 52 1.70 -3.19 -14.12
CA SER A 52 1.79 -4.66 -14.10
C SER A 52 0.85 -5.32 -13.10
N LEU A 53 0.48 -4.66 -12.00
CA LEU A 53 -0.53 -5.20 -11.07
C LEU A 53 -1.95 -5.03 -11.62
N VAL A 54 -2.22 -3.89 -12.24
CA VAL A 54 -3.52 -3.52 -12.79
C VAL A 54 -3.88 -4.37 -14.00
N GLU A 55 -2.93 -4.60 -14.91
CA GLU A 55 -3.14 -5.37 -16.14
C GLU A 55 -3.67 -6.79 -15.88
N TRP A 56 -3.27 -7.40 -14.76
CA TRP A 56 -3.62 -8.77 -14.40
C TRP A 56 -4.70 -8.87 -13.32
N ALA A 57 -5.25 -7.75 -12.86
CA ALA A 57 -6.30 -7.74 -11.87
C ALA A 57 -7.67 -7.95 -12.52
N ASP A 58 -8.45 -8.92 -12.04
CA ASP A 58 -9.83 -9.12 -12.50
C ASP A 58 -10.74 -7.92 -12.18
N ARG A 59 -10.42 -7.20 -11.10
CA ARG A 59 -11.17 -6.03 -10.62
C ARG A 59 -10.25 -5.01 -9.97
N ILE A 60 -10.60 -3.74 -10.18
CA ILE A 60 -9.95 -2.60 -9.55
C ILE A 60 -11.01 -1.86 -8.74
N ILE A 61 -10.71 -1.60 -7.47
CA ILE A 61 -11.56 -0.80 -6.59
C ILE A 61 -10.78 0.50 -6.30
N THR A 62 -11.41 1.62 -6.60
CA THR A 62 -10.90 2.97 -6.34
C THR A 62 -11.96 3.76 -5.56
N GLU A 63 -11.54 4.83 -4.89
CA GLU A 63 -12.41 5.67 -4.06
C GLU A 63 -13.33 6.59 -4.87
#